data_AF-A0A645HYI4-F1
#
_entry.id   AF-A0A645HYI4-F1
#
_cell.length_a   1.000
_cell.length_b   1.000
_cell.length_c   1.000
_cell.angle_alpha   90.00
_cell.angle_beta   90.00
_cell.angle_gamma   90.00
#
_symmetry.space_group_name_H-M   'P 1'
#
loop_
_entity.id
_entity.type
_entity.pdbx_description
1 polymer ?
#
loop_
_entity_poly.entity_id
_entity_poly.type
_entity_poly.pdbx_seq_one_letter_code
_entity_poly.pdbx_strand_id
1 'polypeptide(L)'
;MTAGVLANLRQVTEYAAKHESRFVKLLVQQNEIGGKRKTAAAIKQLEQAQERISEISRIIKRLYEDNVNGKISDERFMELSADYEAEQAELKKRAAALQAELDKSQAATVNAEKFMGIVRKHLAFEELTPTLLREMIEKIVVHECSYDENGTRRQDIEIYYSFVGKIDLPE
;
A
#
# COMPACT_ATOMS: atom_id res chain seq x y z
N MET A 1 -31.85 -4.85 -5.39
CA MET A 1 -30.55 -4.16 -5.18
C MET A 1 -30.04 -4.38 -3.76
N THR A 2 -30.76 -3.97 -2.71
CA THR A 2 -30.36 -4.16 -1.30
C THR A 2 -30.12 -5.61 -0.89
N ALA A 3 -30.93 -6.55 -1.39
CA ALA A 3 -30.78 -7.98 -1.12
C ALA A 3 -29.44 -8.57 -1.62
N GLY A 4 -28.93 -8.11 -2.77
CA GLY A 4 -27.67 -8.60 -3.35
C GLY A 4 -26.44 -8.10 -2.58
N VAL A 5 -26.47 -6.82 -2.16
CA VAL A 5 -25.42 -6.23 -1.32
C VAL A 5 -25.38 -6.89 0.05
N LEU A 6 -26.55 -7.14 0.66
CA LEU A 6 -26.65 -7.86 1.94
C LEU A 6 -26.12 -9.29 1.85
N ALA A 7 -26.47 -10.02 0.79
CA ALA A 7 -25.99 -11.38 0.58
C ALA A 7 -24.45 -11.42 0.43
N ASN A 8 -23.87 -10.51 -0.36
CA ASN A 8 -22.43 -10.43 -0.53
C ASN A 8 -21.70 -10.07 0.78
N LEU A 9 -22.20 -9.09 1.53
CA LEU A 9 -21.67 -8.73 2.85
C LEU A 9 -21.69 -9.91 3.82
N ARG A 10 -22.81 -10.65 3.89
CA ARG A 10 -22.92 -11.86 4.73
C ARG A 10 -21.93 -12.93 4.29
N GLN A 11 -21.78 -13.16 2.99
CA GLN A 11 -20.84 -14.14 2.46
C GLN A 11 -19.38 -13.78 2.80
N VAL A 12 -18.99 -12.51 2.62
CA VAL A 12 -17.63 -12.03 2.93
C VAL A 12 -17.36 -12.07 4.43
N THR A 13 -18.31 -11.62 5.26
CA THR A 13 -18.14 -11.65 6.73
C THR A 13 -18.11 -13.06 7.29
N GLU A 14 -18.97 -13.97 6.81
CA GLU A 14 -18.93 -15.37 7.21
C GLU A 14 -17.64 -16.06 6.78
N TYR A 15 -17.18 -15.84 5.55
CA TYR A 15 -15.95 -16.42 5.06
C TYR A 15 -14.74 -15.90 5.86
N ALA A 16 -14.67 -14.59 6.09
CA ALA A 16 -13.63 -13.97 6.90
C ALA A 16 -13.65 -14.49 8.35
N ALA A 17 -14.83 -14.72 8.93
CA ALA A 17 -14.97 -15.27 10.27
C ALA A 17 -14.55 -16.75 10.37
N LYS A 18 -15.00 -17.58 9.42
CA LYS A 18 -14.72 -19.04 9.40
C LYS A 18 -13.27 -19.32 9.00
N HIS A 19 -12.67 -18.47 8.18
CA HIS A 19 -11.36 -18.70 7.56
C HIS A 19 -10.44 -17.49 7.65
N GLU A 20 -10.35 -16.85 8.82
CA GLU A 20 -9.58 -15.63 9.06
C GLU A 20 -8.15 -15.67 8.48
N SER A 21 -7.37 -16.71 8.79
CA SER A 21 -5.99 -16.82 8.30
C SER A 21 -5.91 -16.90 6.77
N ARG A 22 -6.85 -17.62 6.12
CA ARG A 22 -6.91 -17.72 4.66
C ARG A 22 -7.39 -16.42 4.03
N PHE A 23 -8.33 -15.74 4.67
CA PHE A 23 -8.88 -14.49 4.19
C PHE A 23 -7.87 -13.35 4.28
N VAL A 24 -7.15 -13.20 5.40
CA VAL A 24 -6.03 -12.25 5.50
C VAL A 24 -4.99 -12.55 4.44
N LYS A 25 -4.64 -13.83 4.23
CA LYS A 25 -3.70 -14.22 3.17
C LYS A 25 -4.22 -13.87 1.77
N LEU A 26 -5.52 -14.01 1.50
CA LEU A 26 -6.15 -13.62 0.25
C LEU A 26 -6.08 -12.10 0.02
N LEU A 27 -6.43 -11.30 1.04
CA LEU A 27 -6.38 -9.84 0.99
C LEU A 27 -4.95 -9.32 0.79
N VAL A 28 -4.01 -9.93 1.50
CA VAL A 28 -2.58 -9.66 1.33
C VAL A 28 -2.14 -10.08 -0.06
N GLN A 29 -2.50 -11.26 -0.56
CA GLN A 29 -2.14 -11.73 -1.91
C GLN A 29 -2.74 -10.90 -3.04
N GLN A 30 -3.99 -10.45 -2.92
CA GLN A 30 -4.65 -9.59 -3.90
C GLN A 30 -3.99 -8.20 -3.97
N ASN A 31 -3.46 -7.70 -2.85
CA ASN A 31 -2.60 -6.51 -2.84
C ASN A 31 -1.14 -6.81 -3.22
N GLU A 32 -0.65 -8.02 -2.96
CA GLU A 32 0.74 -8.47 -3.15
C GLU A 32 0.97 -9.17 -4.49
N ILE A 33 0.08 -9.08 -5.49
CA ILE A 33 0.30 -9.68 -6.84
C ILE A 33 1.59 -9.06 -7.45
N GLY A 34 2.75 -9.61 -7.07
CA GLY A 34 4.10 -9.17 -7.43
C GLY A 34 5.14 -8.96 -6.30
N GLY A 35 4.82 -9.06 -5.00
CA GLY A 35 5.55 -8.27 -3.98
C GLY A 35 6.77 -8.86 -3.25
N LYS A 36 6.75 -10.11 -2.74
CA LYS A 36 7.69 -10.51 -1.67
C LYS A 36 9.19 -10.47 -2.00
N ARG A 37 9.56 -10.82 -3.24
CA ARG A 37 10.96 -10.69 -3.69
C ARG A 37 11.32 -9.23 -4.02
N LYS A 38 10.35 -8.45 -4.49
CA LYS A 38 10.54 -7.03 -4.80
C LYS A 38 10.71 -6.21 -3.52
N THR A 39 9.96 -6.50 -2.46
CA THR A 39 10.07 -5.83 -1.16
C THR A 39 11.42 -6.07 -0.50
N ALA A 40 11.91 -7.32 -0.47
CA ALA A 40 13.24 -7.62 0.07
C ALA A 40 14.36 -6.90 -0.72
N ALA A 41 14.25 -6.84 -2.05
CA ALA A 41 15.20 -6.11 -2.88
C ALA A 41 15.12 -4.59 -2.66
N ALA A 42 13.91 -4.03 -2.51
CA ALA A 42 13.69 -2.61 -2.25
C ALA A 42 14.22 -2.19 -0.87
N ILE A 43 14.04 -3.02 0.17
CA ILE A 43 14.63 -2.81 1.51
C ILE A 43 16.15 -2.74 1.40
N LYS A 44 16.78 -3.71 0.73
CA LYS A 44 18.23 -3.72 0.56
C LYS A 44 18.74 -2.49 -0.21
N GLN A 45 18.02 -2.06 -1.25
CA GLN A 45 18.38 -0.84 -1.99
C GLN A 45 18.22 0.42 -1.16
N LEU A 46 17.20 0.47 -0.29
CA LEU A 46 16.99 1.58 0.63
C LEU A 46 18.15 1.68 1.63
N GLU A 47 18.54 0.56 2.25
CA GLU A 47 19.69 0.51 3.18
C GLU A 47 20.98 0.98 2.51
N GLN A 48 21.28 0.48 1.30
CA GLN A 48 22.46 0.89 0.53
C GLN A 48 22.44 2.39 0.20
N ALA A 49 21.28 2.94 -0.19
CA ALA A 49 21.15 4.36 -0.45
C ALA A 49 21.37 5.20 0.82
N GLN A 50 20.83 4.77 1.96
CA GLN A 50 21.01 5.44 3.26
C GLN A 50 22.47 5.40 3.73
N GLU A 51 23.15 4.25 3.58
CA GLU A 51 24.57 4.12 3.88
C GLU A 51 25.40 5.10 3.04
N ARG A 52 25.16 5.15 1.73
CA ARG A 52 25.86 6.06 0.82
C ARG A 52 25.59 7.53 1.13
N ILE A 53 24.34 7.89 1.45
CA ILE A 53 23.99 9.25 1.90
C ILE A 53 24.79 9.63 3.15
N SER A 54 24.91 8.71 4.11
CA SER A 54 25.66 8.94 5.35
C SER A 54 27.18 9.06 5.10
N GLU A 55 27.70 8.30 4.15
CA GLU A 55 29.09 8.38 3.71
C GLU A 55 29.37 9.75 3.07
N ILE A 56 28.54 10.18 2.12
CA ILE A 56 28.64 11.50 1.48
C ILE A 56 28.60 12.62 2.52
N SER A 57 27.71 12.54 3.51
CA SER A 57 27.68 13.52 4.62
C SER A 57 29.00 13.60 5.38
N ARG A 58 29.69 12.46 5.59
CA ARG A 58 31.02 12.45 6.24
C ARG A 58 32.10 13.03 5.32
N ILE A 59 32.02 12.75 4.02
CA ILE A 59 32.94 13.29 3.02
C ILE A 59 32.82 14.82 2.96
N ILE A 60 31.60 15.35 2.81
CA ILE A 60 31.34 16.80 2.77
C ILE A 60 31.86 17.48 4.05
N LYS A 61 31.63 16.87 5.23
CA LYS A 61 32.14 17.41 6.49
C LYS A 61 33.67 17.53 6.50
N ARG A 62 34.38 16.49 6.06
CA ARG A 62 35.85 16.51 5.95
C ARG A 62 36.33 17.51 4.91
N LEU A 63 35.64 17.59 3.76
CA LEU A 63 35.97 18.53 2.70
C LEU A 63 35.89 19.98 3.20
N TYR A 64 34.90 20.30 4.03
CA TYR A 64 34.79 21.59 4.70
C TYR A 64 35.94 21.84 5.70
N GLU A 65 36.27 20.84 6.53
CA GLU A 65 37.42 20.92 7.45
C GLU A 65 38.74 21.17 6.70
N ASP A 66 38.96 20.49 5.57
CA ASP A 66 40.16 20.67 4.75
C ASP A 66 40.20 22.03 4.02
N ASN A 67 39.03 22.59 3.64
CA ASN A 67 38.94 23.94 3.08
C ASN A 67 39.31 25.01 4.10
N VAL A 68 38.74 24.96 5.31
CA VAL A 68 39.04 25.91 6.39
C VAL A 68 40.52 25.84 6.81
N ASN A 69 41.14 24.66 6.71
CA ASN A 69 42.56 24.47 6.98
C ASN A 69 43.48 24.87 5.80
N GLY A 70 42.93 25.36 4.69
CA GLY A 70 43.67 25.80 3.50
C GLY A 70 44.35 24.68 2.72
N LYS A 71 43.95 23.42 2.92
CA LYS A 71 44.51 22.26 2.19
C LYS A 71 43.95 22.13 0.77
N ILE A 72 42.81 22.76 0.51
CA ILE A 72 42.14 22.82 -0.78
C ILE A 72 41.75 24.28 -1.06
N SER A 73 41.70 24.66 -2.33
CA SER A 73 41.20 25.98 -2.72
C SER A 73 39.68 26.03 -2.66
N ASP A 74 39.14 27.23 -2.42
CA ASP A 74 37.69 27.45 -2.44
C ASP A 74 37.05 27.03 -3.77
N GLU A 75 37.74 27.24 -4.89
CA GLU A 75 37.27 26.84 -6.23
C GLU A 75 37.08 25.32 -6.33
N ARG A 76 38.06 24.53 -5.86
CA ARG A 76 37.93 23.07 -5.83
C ARG A 76 36.94 22.58 -4.79
N PHE A 77 36.81 23.28 -3.65
CA PHE A 77 35.79 22.97 -2.66
C PHE A 77 34.39 23.10 -3.25
N MET A 78 34.12 24.20 -3.97
CA MET A 78 32.84 24.45 -4.64
C MET A 78 32.51 23.37 -5.67
N GLU A 79 33.47 23.01 -6.52
CA GLU A 79 33.31 21.98 -7.56
C GLU A 79 32.98 20.61 -6.93
N LEU A 80 33.83 20.13 -6.00
CA LEU A 80 33.62 18.82 -5.36
C LEU A 80 32.36 18.77 -4.50
N SER A 81 32.05 19.86 -3.78
CA SER A 81 30.84 19.93 -2.96
C SER A 81 29.58 19.86 -3.82
N ALA A 82 29.56 20.52 -4.97
CA ALA A 82 28.42 20.49 -5.89
C ALA A 82 28.13 19.06 -6.39
N ASP A 83 29.17 18.31 -6.77
CA ASP A 83 29.01 16.92 -7.22
C ASP A 83 28.46 16.01 -6.11
N TYR A 84 28.99 16.13 -4.90
CA TYR A 84 28.51 15.34 -3.76
C TYR A 84 27.09 15.72 -3.33
N GLU A 85 26.74 17.01 -3.35
CA GLU A 85 25.39 17.48 -3.06
C GLU A 85 24.39 16.98 -4.10
N ALA A 86 24.75 16.98 -5.39
CA ALA A 86 23.94 16.42 -6.46
C ALA A 86 23.73 14.91 -6.28
N GLU A 87 24.79 14.14 -6.00
CA GLU A 87 24.68 12.70 -5.71
C GLU A 87 23.77 12.45 -4.49
N GLN A 88 23.93 13.22 -3.42
CA GLN A 88 23.12 13.08 -2.21
C GLN A 88 21.64 13.39 -2.48
N ALA A 89 21.34 14.42 -3.28
CA ALA A 89 19.98 14.79 -3.63
C ALA A 89 19.26 13.68 -4.43
N GLU A 90 19.94 13.10 -5.42
CA GLU A 90 19.41 11.98 -6.20
C GLU A 90 19.19 10.73 -5.33
N LEU A 91 20.13 10.40 -4.44
CA LEU A 91 19.99 9.29 -3.51
C LEU A 91 18.82 9.50 -2.54
N LYS A 92 18.64 10.71 -2.00
CA LYS A 92 17.50 11.05 -1.13
C LYS A 92 16.16 10.88 -1.87
N LYS A 93 16.09 11.35 -3.11
CA LYS A 93 14.89 11.20 -3.95
C LYS A 93 14.58 9.72 -4.21
N ARG A 94 15.59 8.92 -4.54
CA ARG A 94 15.45 7.47 -4.74
C ARG A 94 15.04 6.76 -3.45
N ALA A 95 15.65 7.11 -2.32
CA ALA A 95 15.28 6.54 -1.02
C ALA A 95 13.83 6.85 -0.64
N ALA A 96 13.37 8.09 -0.88
CA ALA A 96 11.98 8.47 -0.64
C ALA A 96 11.00 7.69 -1.53
N ALA A 97 11.34 7.46 -2.80
CA ALA A 97 10.54 6.65 -3.70
C ALA A 97 10.45 5.17 -3.26
N LEU A 98 11.59 4.58 -2.87
CA LEU A 98 11.66 3.21 -2.35
C LEU A 98 10.87 3.07 -1.04
N GLN A 99 10.99 4.03 -0.13
CA GLN A 99 10.22 4.04 1.12
C GLN A 99 8.72 4.12 0.84
N ALA A 100 8.28 5.01 -0.07
CA ALA A 100 6.88 5.12 -0.44
C ALA A 100 6.31 3.83 -1.08
N GLU A 101 7.12 3.08 -1.82
CA GLU A 101 6.73 1.77 -2.36
C GLU A 101 6.60 0.72 -1.24
N LEU A 102 7.54 0.70 -0.30
CA LEU A 102 7.49 -0.19 0.87
C LEU A 102 6.30 0.13 1.77
N ASP A 103 6.01 1.40 2.02
CA ASP A 103 4.88 1.85 2.84
C ASP A 103 3.54 1.45 2.21
N LYS A 104 3.42 1.55 0.87
CA LYS A 104 2.25 1.04 0.13
C LYS A 104 2.10 -0.48 0.30
N SER A 105 3.21 -1.22 0.22
CA SER A 105 3.19 -2.67 0.43
C SER A 105 2.81 -3.05 1.87
N GLN A 106 3.26 -2.30 2.87
CA GLN A 106 2.96 -2.57 4.28
C GLN A 106 1.55 -2.12 4.68
N ALA A 107 1.02 -1.07 4.03
CA ALA A 107 -0.35 -0.62 4.21
C ALA A 107 -1.36 -1.73 3.92
N ALA A 108 -1.10 -2.64 2.97
CA ALA A 108 -1.97 -3.77 2.67
C ALA A 108 -2.19 -4.71 3.87
N THR A 109 -1.14 -5.04 4.61
CA THR A 109 -1.23 -5.91 5.79
C THR A 109 -2.00 -5.22 6.92
N VAL A 110 -1.68 -3.96 7.19
CA VAL A 110 -2.37 -3.15 8.21
C VAL A 110 -3.85 -2.95 7.85
N ASN A 111 -4.14 -2.78 6.56
CA ASN A 111 -5.50 -2.63 6.06
C ASN A 111 -6.32 -3.92 6.19
N ALA A 112 -5.71 -5.08 5.92
CA ALA A 112 -6.35 -6.37 6.14
C ALA A 112 -6.70 -6.58 7.62
N GLU A 113 -5.81 -6.22 8.55
CA GLU A 113 -6.08 -6.29 10.00
C GLU A 113 -7.21 -5.33 10.42
N LYS A 114 -7.22 -4.10 9.91
CA LYS A 114 -8.29 -3.12 10.17
C LYS A 114 -9.65 -3.65 9.69
N PHE A 115 -9.69 -4.22 8.49
CA PHE A 115 -10.91 -4.82 7.95
C PHE A 115 -11.38 -6.00 8.81
N MET A 116 -10.48 -6.88 9.24
CA MET A 116 -10.81 -7.97 10.17
C MET A 116 -11.36 -7.45 11.50
N GLY A 117 -10.85 -6.32 12.00
CA GLY A 117 -11.41 -5.65 13.18
C GLY A 117 -12.87 -5.23 12.99
N ILE A 118 -13.25 -4.75 11.80
CA ILE A 118 -14.64 -4.38 11.47
C ILE A 118 -15.51 -5.65 11.35
N VAL A 119 -15.03 -6.68 10.65
CA VAL A 119 -15.74 -7.96 10.52
C VAL A 119 -16.02 -8.57 11.90
N ARG A 120 -15.03 -8.58 12.80
CA ARG A 120 -15.19 -9.10 14.17
C ARG A 120 -16.22 -8.32 15.00
N LYS A 121 -16.30 -7.00 14.82
CA LYS A 121 -17.29 -6.16 15.51
C LYS A 121 -18.71 -6.42 15.03
N HIS A 122 -18.87 -6.79 13.76
CA HIS A 122 -20.16 -6.95 13.10
C HIS A 122 -20.42 -8.40 12.68
N LEU A 123 -19.93 -9.39 13.43
CA LEU A 123 -20.01 -10.80 13.04
C LEU A 123 -21.45 -11.39 13.12
N ALA A 124 -22.40 -10.62 13.67
CA ALA A 124 -23.79 -11.02 13.89
C ALA A 124 -24.77 -9.85 13.72
N PHE A 125 -24.77 -9.18 12.55
CA PHE A 125 -25.84 -8.22 12.24
C PHE A 125 -27.02 -8.92 11.54
N GLU A 126 -28.23 -8.68 12.05
CA GLU A 126 -29.47 -9.17 11.41
C GLU A 126 -29.82 -8.28 10.20
N GLU A 127 -29.59 -6.98 10.31
CA GLU A 127 -29.94 -5.99 9.28
C GLU A 127 -28.76 -5.11 8.85
N LEU A 128 -28.85 -4.63 7.61
CA LEU A 128 -27.85 -3.78 6.97
C LEU A 128 -27.99 -2.35 7.53
N THR A 129 -27.29 -2.06 8.62
CA THR A 129 -27.36 -0.73 9.24
C THR A 129 -26.57 0.30 8.44
N PRO A 130 -27.01 1.57 8.37
CA PRO A 130 -26.27 2.64 7.70
C PRO A 130 -24.85 2.84 8.26
N THR A 131 -24.65 2.55 9.55
CA THR A 131 -23.33 2.56 10.22
C THR A 131 -22.43 1.46 9.70
N LEU A 132 -22.93 0.22 9.60
CA LEU A 132 -22.19 -0.91 9.02
C LEU A 132 -21.77 -0.63 7.58
N LEU A 133 -22.68 -0.09 6.76
CA LEU A 133 -22.40 0.30 5.38
C LEU A 133 -21.24 1.30 5.30
N ARG A 134 -21.28 2.37 6.09
CA ARG A 134 -20.23 3.40 6.10
C ARG A 134 -18.89 2.86 6.60
N GLU A 135 -18.91 1.89 7.50
CA GLU A 135 -17.67 1.30 8.03
C GLU A 135 -17.08 0.26 7.07
N MET A 136 -17.90 -0.60 6.48
CA MET A 136 -17.44 -1.73 5.66
C MET A 136 -17.26 -1.41 4.18
N ILE A 137 -18.01 -0.45 3.62
CA ILE A 137 -18.07 -0.22 2.18
C ILE A 137 -17.53 1.19 1.86
N GLU A 138 -16.51 1.21 1.00
CA GLU A 138 -15.94 2.44 0.45
C GLU A 138 -16.84 3.00 -0.67
N LYS A 139 -17.22 2.14 -1.62
CA LYS A 139 -18.14 2.49 -2.71
C LYS A 139 -18.82 1.27 -3.30
N ILE A 140 -19.97 1.49 -3.93
CA ILE A 140 -20.68 0.50 -4.73
C ILE A 140 -20.78 1.04 -6.15
N VAL A 141 -20.22 0.31 -7.11
CA VAL A 141 -20.32 0.64 -8.53
C VAL A 141 -21.41 -0.22 -9.12
N VAL A 142 -22.42 0.42 -9.71
CA VAL A 142 -23.54 -0.24 -10.36
C VAL A 142 -23.42 -0.01 -11.86
N HIS A 143 -23.21 -1.08 -12.60
CA HIS A 143 -23.09 -1.02 -14.06
C HIS A 143 -24.48 -0.93 -14.72
N GLU A 144 -24.48 -0.58 -16.01
CA GLU A 144 -25.70 -0.51 -16.81
C GLU A 144 -26.41 -1.87 -16.87
N CYS A 145 -27.74 -1.84 -16.93
CA CYS A 145 -28.53 -3.06 -17.01
C CYS A 145 -28.36 -3.71 -18.38
N SER A 146 -27.95 -4.97 -18.40
CA SER A 146 -27.89 -5.81 -19.59
C SER A 146 -29.05 -6.81 -19.59
N TYR A 147 -29.42 -7.28 -20.78
CA TYR A 147 -30.38 -8.36 -20.94
C TYR A 147 -29.65 -9.55 -21.57
N ASP A 148 -29.79 -10.71 -20.96
CA ASP A 148 -29.33 -11.96 -21.58
C ASP A 148 -30.17 -12.28 -22.82
N GLU A 149 -29.69 -13.20 -23.65
CA GLU A 149 -30.40 -13.73 -24.83
C GLU A 149 -31.83 -14.24 -24.53
N ASN A 150 -32.09 -14.63 -23.27
CA ASN A 150 -33.39 -15.08 -22.78
C ASN A 150 -34.28 -13.96 -22.21
N GLY A 151 -33.92 -12.69 -22.39
CA GLY A 151 -34.68 -11.54 -21.86
C GLY A 151 -34.59 -11.34 -20.34
N THR A 152 -33.69 -12.07 -19.67
CA THR A 152 -33.46 -11.92 -18.24
C THR A 152 -32.58 -10.70 -17.98
N ARG A 153 -33.05 -9.77 -17.14
CA ARG A 153 -32.30 -8.57 -16.75
C ARG A 153 -31.13 -8.96 -15.84
N ARG A 154 -29.90 -8.69 -16.28
CA ARG A 154 -28.68 -8.73 -15.48
C ARG A 154 -28.23 -7.33 -15.09
N GLN A 155 -27.68 -7.21 -13.89
CA GLN A 155 -27.13 -5.96 -13.38
C GLN A 155 -25.88 -6.28 -12.60
N ASP A 156 -24.73 -5.87 -13.13
CA ASP A 156 -23.45 -6.11 -12.50
C ASP A 156 -23.20 -5.06 -11.42
N ILE A 157 -22.84 -5.54 -10.23
CA ILE A 157 -22.58 -4.69 -9.05
C ILE A 157 -21.19 -5.04 -8.54
N GLU A 158 -20.33 -4.03 -8.42
CA GLU A 158 -19.05 -4.15 -7.74
C GLU A 158 -19.11 -3.46 -6.39
N ILE A 159 -18.68 -4.17 -5.34
CA ILE A 159 -18.61 -3.64 -3.98
C ILE A 159 -17.14 -3.49 -3.62
N TYR A 160 -16.75 -2.27 -3.30
CA TYR A 160 -15.42 -1.94 -2.80
C TYR A 160 -15.51 -1.79 -1.30
N TYR A 161 -14.78 -2.65 -0.60
CA TYR A 161 -14.72 -2.70 0.85
C TYR A 161 -13.68 -1.72 1.38
N SER A 162 -14.00 -1.05 2.48
CA SER A 162 -13.09 -0.15 3.17
C SER A 162 -11.76 -0.85 3.46
N PHE A 163 -10.64 -0.16 3.21
CA PHE A 163 -9.26 -0.60 3.43
C PHE A 163 -8.74 -1.68 2.45
N VAL A 164 -9.59 -2.53 1.90
CA VAL A 164 -9.17 -3.73 1.16
C VAL A 164 -9.64 -3.78 -0.30
N GLY A 165 -10.52 -2.86 -0.72
CA GLY A 165 -10.96 -2.75 -2.11
C GLY A 165 -11.95 -3.84 -2.51
N LYS A 166 -11.95 -4.24 -3.78
CA LYS A 166 -12.83 -5.30 -4.27
C LYS A 166 -12.33 -6.65 -3.75
N ILE A 167 -13.22 -7.40 -3.12
CA ILE A 167 -12.93 -8.76 -2.63
C ILE A 167 -13.61 -9.76 -3.56
N ASP A 168 -12.80 -10.54 -4.26
CA ASP A 168 -13.27 -11.73 -4.96
C ASP A 168 -13.00 -12.96 -4.07
N LEU A 169 -14.07 -13.54 -3.52
CA LEU A 169 -13.98 -14.77 -2.73
C LEU A 169 -13.72 -15.96 -3.65
N PRO A 170 -12.84 -16.90 -3.26
CA PRO A 170 -12.71 -18.17 -3.96
C PRO A 170 -14.00 -18.99 -3.85
N GLU A 171 -14.35 -19.72 -4.91
CA GLU A 171 -15.45 -20.70 -4.92
C GLU A 171 -15.26 -21.82 -3.89
#